data_AF-A0A1F6K650-F1
#
_entry.id   AF-A0A1F6K650-F1
#
_cell.length_a   1.000
_cell.length_b   1.000
_cell.length_c   1.000
_cell.angle_alpha   90.00
_cell.angle_beta   90.00
_cell.angle_gamma   90.00
#
_symmetry.space_group_name_H-M   'P 1'
#
loop_
_entity.id
_entity.type
_entity.pdbx_description
1 polymer ?
#
loop_
_entity_poly.entity_id
_entity_poly.type
_entity_poly.pdbx_seq_one_letter_code
_entity_poly.pdbx_strand_id
1 'polypeptide(L)'
;TKPTGAIFVHNIPRWLSHYAEHLNKIAYFRHWIAWDSGGAPMGKTLLPNHYGISYYTKSKSHKDFKFFDIRYPHPRCRACDEFLKDYGGKKDQAHGFGPLLSDVWNDIHRIRHKKRRDEHPCQLPIPLLERLILMTTDEGDVVLDPFVGTGTTAVAAKRLGRKYIGIELDSDYVEIAEKNIKMVKETKINGHFVSVYLGHIRTMRNKDFKEIWKNKGNLKLLDKKKYKITKPI
;
A
#
# COMPACT_ATOMS: atom_id res chain seq x y z
N THR A 1 -8.07 10.20 16.89
CA THR A 1 -8.54 10.01 15.50
C THR A 1 -10.06 10.11 15.45
N LYS A 2 -10.64 10.43 14.28
CA LYS A 2 -12.11 10.44 14.09
C LYS A 2 -12.72 9.06 14.41
N PRO A 3 -14.03 8.94 14.71
CA PRO A 3 -14.67 7.63 14.89
C PRO A 3 -14.43 6.67 13.72
N THR A 4 -14.43 7.19 12.49
CA THR A 4 -14.16 6.42 11.26
C THR A 4 -12.67 6.14 10.99
N GLY A 5 -11.78 6.56 11.88
CA GLY A 5 -10.34 6.53 11.68
C GLY A 5 -9.72 5.13 11.79
N ALA A 6 -8.71 4.92 10.95
CA ALA A 6 -7.80 3.78 10.98
C ALA A 6 -6.50 4.13 11.71
N ILE A 7 -5.86 3.13 12.32
CA ILE A 7 -4.54 3.21 12.95
C ILE A 7 -3.70 2.05 12.39
N PHE A 8 -2.49 2.36 11.95
CA PHE A 8 -1.51 1.38 11.47
C PHE A 8 -0.24 1.48 12.30
N VAL A 9 0.29 0.34 12.73
CA VAL A 9 1.59 0.26 13.40
C VAL A 9 2.45 -0.76 12.67
N HIS A 10 3.57 -0.30 12.11
CA HIS A 10 4.53 -1.13 11.38
C HIS A 10 5.74 -1.44 12.28
N ASN A 11 6.05 -2.72 12.48
CA ASN A 11 7.26 -3.14 13.18
C ASN A 11 7.53 -4.65 12.94
N ILE A 12 8.62 -5.17 13.47
CA ILE A 12 8.82 -6.62 13.52
C ILE A 12 7.78 -7.27 14.44
N PRO A 13 7.36 -8.52 14.17
CA PRO A 13 6.29 -9.18 14.92
C PRO A 13 6.45 -9.17 16.44
N ARG A 14 7.69 -9.33 16.93
CA ARG A 14 8.00 -9.29 18.36
C ARG A 14 7.58 -7.99 19.03
N TRP A 15 7.79 -6.83 18.40
CA TRP A 15 7.42 -5.55 19.01
C TRP A 15 5.93 -5.25 18.84
N LEU A 16 5.34 -5.66 17.72
CA LEU A 16 3.91 -5.51 17.49
C LEU A 16 3.05 -6.27 18.49
N SER A 17 3.50 -7.43 19.00
CA SER A 17 2.75 -8.13 20.05
C SER A 17 2.63 -7.29 21.33
N HIS A 18 3.67 -6.55 21.70
CA HIS A 18 3.62 -5.62 22.83
C HIS A 18 2.71 -4.41 22.55
N TYR A 19 2.80 -3.81 21.36
CA TYR A 19 1.93 -2.68 21.00
C TYR A 19 0.47 -3.07 20.86
N ALA A 20 0.19 -4.29 20.38
CA ALA A 20 -1.17 -4.81 20.26
C ALA A 20 -1.87 -4.87 21.62
N GLU A 21 -1.17 -5.22 22.70
CA GLU A 21 -1.74 -5.22 24.05
C GLU A 21 -2.26 -3.83 24.44
N HIS A 22 -1.49 -2.77 24.15
CA HIS A 22 -1.91 -1.40 24.42
C HIS A 22 -3.04 -0.95 23.49
N LEU A 23 -2.93 -1.23 22.19
CA LEU A 23 -3.93 -0.83 21.20
C LEU A 23 -5.28 -1.49 21.44
N ASN A 24 -5.30 -2.76 21.88
CA ASN A 24 -6.53 -3.49 22.22
C ASN A 24 -7.35 -2.80 23.34
N LYS A 25 -6.72 -1.95 24.17
CA LYS A 25 -7.41 -1.19 25.24
C LYS A 25 -8.14 0.04 24.68
N ILE A 26 -7.75 0.56 23.52
CA ILE A 26 -8.21 1.87 23.01
C ILE A 26 -8.77 1.85 21.58
N ALA A 27 -8.65 0.73 20.87
CA ALA A 27 -9.06 0.55 19.49
C ALA A 27 -9.40 -0.92 19.19
N TYR A 28 -10.04 -1.18 18.05
CA TYR A 28 -10.48 -2.50 17.64
C TYR A 28 -9.56 -3.07 16.57
N PHE A 29 -8.98 -4.23 16.85
CA PHE A 29 -8.13 -4.96 15.92
C PHE A 29 -8.90 -5.37 14.66
N ARG A 30 -8.24 -5.30 13.50
CA ARG A 30 -8.80 -5.71 12.22
C ARG A 30 -7.98 -6.78 11.55
N HIS A 31 -6.72 -6.45 11.24
CA HIS A 31 -5.84 -7.36 10.52
C HIS A 31 -4.42 -7.23 11.05
N TRP A 32 -3.72 -8.35 11.02
CA TRP A 32 -2.27 -8.38 11.07
C TRP A 32 -1.78 -8.59 9.65
N ILE A 33 -1.25 -7.54 9.04
CA ILE A 33 -0.75 -7.61 7.67
C ILE A 33 0.71 -8.05 7.72
N ALA A 34 1.04 -9.15 7.05
CA ALA A 34 2.42 -9.63 6.90
C ALA A 34 3.01 -9.07 5.60
N TRP A 35 4.00 -8.19 5.72
CA TRP A 35 4.70 -7.63 4.58
C TRP A 35 6.07 -8.30 4.39
N ASP A 36 6.20 -9.12 3.35
CA ASP A 36 7.47 -9.74 2.99
C ASP A 36 8.45 -8.67 2.51
N SER A 37 9.51 -8.51 3.30
CA SER A 37 10.53 -7.49 3.12
C SER A 37 11.88 -8.10 2.74
N GLY A 38 11.96 -9.43 2.67
CA GLY A 38 13.19 -10.23 2.58
C GLY A 38 14.03 -10.17 3.85
N GLY A 39 14.46 -11.32 4.37
CA GLY A 39 15.30 -11.48 5.56
C GLY A 39 16.68 -12.02 5.22
N ALA A 40 17.53 -12.09 6.24
CA ALA A 40 18.83 -12.76 6.19
C ALA A 40 18.83 -13.98 7.13
N PRO A 41 19.48 -15.12 6.77
CA PRO A 41 19.52 -16.30 7.62
C PRO A 41 20.07 -16.01 9.01
N MET A 42 19.44 -16.59 10.04
CA MET A 42 19.81 -16.40 11.46
C MET A 42 20.29 -17.70 12.15
N GLY A 43 20.60 -18.75 11.38
CA GLY A 43 21.06 -20.03 11.92
C GLY A 43 19.90 -20.96 12.31
N LYS A 44 19.88 -21.47 13.55
CA LYS A 44 18.93 -22.49 14.04
C LYS A 44 17.53 -21.94 14.36
N THR A 45 16.97 -21.12 13.46
CA THR A 45 15.64 -20.54 13.62
C THR A 45 15.00 -20.29 12.25
N LEU A 46 13.71 -19.98 12.23
CA LEU A 46 13.03 -19.55 11.02
C LEU A 46 13.62 -18.22 10.52
N LEU A 47 13.72 -18.09 9.19
CA LEU A 47 14.15 -16.85 8.55
C LEU A 47 13.12 -15.74 8.82
N PRO A 48 13.47 -14.63 9.51
CA PRO A 48 12.55 -13.52 9.74
C PRO A 48 12.39 -12.69 8.45
N ASN A 49 11.46 -13.11 7.60
CA ASN A 49 11.32 -12.54 6.26
C ASN A 49 10.39 -11.32 6.19
N HIS A 50 9.54 -11.11 7.20
CA HIS A 50 8.46 -10.13 7.15
C HIS A 50 8.46 -9.14 8.33
N TYR A 51 7.98 -7.93 8.06
CA TYR A 51 7.45 -7.03 9.10
C TYR A 51 5.95 -7.26 9.21
N GLY A 52 5.40 -6.97 10.39
CA GLY A 52 3.96 -6.84 10.53
C GLY A 52 3.51 -5.39 10.33
N ILE A 53 2.26 -5.22 9.95
CA ILE A 53 1.52 -3.96 10.03
C ILE A 53 0.21 -4.29 10.74
N SER A 54 0.09 -3.89 12.00
CA SER A 54 -1.14 -4.05 12.75
C SER A 54 -2.14 -2.98 12.34
N TYR A 55 -3.32 -3.40 11.89
CA TYR A 55 -4.41 -2.52 11.48
C TYR A 55 -5.52 -2.51 12.54
N TYR A 56 -5.83 -1.33 13.04
CA TYR A 56 -6.88 -1.05 14.02
C TYR A 56 -7.84 0.03 13.53
N THR A 57 -9.06 0.04 14.08
CA THR A 57 -10.05 1.10 13.86
C THR A 57 -10.59 1.63 15.19
N LYS A 58 -11.09 2.87 15.21
CA LYS A 58 -11.71 3.42 16.42
C LYS A 58 -13.12 2.89 16.71
N SER A 59 -13.85 2.50 15.68
CA SER A 59 -15.18 1.89 15.82
C SER A 59 -15.10 0.36 15.70
N LYS A 60 -16.02 -0.36 16.37
CA LYS A 60 -16.15 -1.83 16.30
C LYS A 60 -16.97 -2.30 15.09
N SER A 61 -18.03 -1.58 14.75
CA SER A 61 -18.92 -1.90 13.64
C SER A 61 -18.29 -1.58 12.29
N HIS A 62 -18.48 -2.47 11.31
CA HIS A 62 -18.06 -2.27 9.93
C HIS A 62 -18.77 -1.12 9.22
N LYS A 63 -19.90 -0.65 9.77
CA LYS A 63 -20.63 0.51 9.23
C LYS A 63 -19.98 1.84 9.63
N ASP A 64 -19.13 1.82 10.64
CA ASP A 64 -18.66 3.03 11.33
C ASP A 64 -17.16 3.29 11.13
N PHE A 65 -16.51 2.59 10.20
CA PHE A 65 -15.14 2.87 9.76
C PHE A 65 -15.00 2.79 8.23
N LYS A 66 -13.97 3.45 7.71
CA LYS A 66 -13.69 3.46 6.27
C LYS A 66 -12.85 2.26 5.87
N PHE A 67 -13.36 1.48 4.92
CA PHE A 67 -12.58 0.48 4.21
C PHE A 67 -13.00 0.44 2.74
N PHE A 68 -12.02 0.36 1.85
CA PHE A 68 -12.24 0.25 0.42
C PHE A 68 -11.52 -0.98 -0.11
N ASP A 69 -12.26 -1.81 -0.83
CA ASP A 69 -11.66 -2.90 -1.60
C ASP A 69 -10.65 -2.34 -2.58
N ILE A 70 -9.42 -2.84 -2.48
CA ILE A 70 -8.31 -2.49 -3.36
C ILE A 70 -7.76 -3.74 -4.04
N ARG A 71 -7.17 -3.54 -5.21
CA ARG A 71 -6.56 -4.58 -6.03
C ARG A 71 -5.11 -4.27 -6.30
N TYR A 72 -4.32 -5.30 -6.58
CA TYR A 72 -2.93 -5.22 -7.03
C TYR A 72 -2.76 -6.06 -8.29
N PRO A 73 -1.75 -5.80 -9.14
CA PRO A 73 -1.55 -6.53 -10.39
C PRO A 73 -1.41 -8.04 -10.18
N HIS A 74 -1.94 -8.84 -11.11
CA HIS A 74 -1.67 -10.28 -11.14
C HIS A 74 -0.16 -10.57 -11.09
N PRO A 75 0.30 -11.48 -10.20
CA PRO A 75 1.67 -11.96 -10.25
C PRO A 75 1.95 -12.68 -11.57
N ARG A 76 3.04 -12.30 -12.23
CA ARG A 76 3.44 -12.83 -13.54
C ARG A 76 4.89 -13.27 -13.58
N CYS A 77 5.17 -14.24 -14.43
CA CYS A 77 6.51 -14.75 -14.67
C CYS A 77 7.36 -13.68 -15.36
N ARG A 78 8.57 -13.41 -14.87
CA ARG A 78 9.45 -12.39 -15.46
C ARG A 78 9.98 -12.75 -16.85
N ALA A 79 10.04 -14.05 -17.16
CA ALA A 79 10.60 -14.53 -18.42
C ALA A 79 9.54 -14.60 -19.55
N CYS A 80 8.39 -15.20 -19.26
CA CYS A 80 7.34 -15.45 -20.26
C CYS A 80 6.08 -14.60 -20.10
N ASP A 81 5.99 -13.81 -19.03
CA ASP A 81 4.85 -12.93 -18.71
C ASP A 81 3.52 -13.63 -18.41
N GLU A 82 3.51 -14.96 -18.31
CA GLU A 82 2.32 -15.73 -17.93
C GLU A 82 1.95 -15.56 -16.46
N PHE A 83 0.67 -15.73 -16.12
CA PHE A 83 0.22 -15.72 -14.72
C PHE A 83 0.93 -16.79 -13.91
N LEU A 84 1.50 -16.40 -12.76
CA LEU A 84 2.08 -17.35 -11.81
C LEU A 84 1.00 -18.18 -11.10
N LYS A 85 -0.21 -17.62 -10.98
CA LYS A 85 -1.35 -18.30 -10.35
C LYS A 85 -2.21 -18.95 -11.42
N ASP A 86 -2.48 -20.24 -11.26
CA ASP A 86 -3.28 -20.99 -12.23
C ASP A 86 -4.80 -20.80 -12.06
N TYR A 87 -5.23 -20.19 -10.95
CA TYR A 87 -6.64 -19.97 -10.61
C TYR A 87 -7.51 -21.26 -10.70
N GLY A 88 -6.89 -22.44 -10.54
CA GLY A 88 -7.56 -23.73 -10.66
C GLY A 88 -8.20 -23.93 -12.03
N GLY A 89 -7.53 -23.50 -13.10
CA GLY A 89 -8.05 -23.52 -14.47
C GLY A 89 -9.05 -22.40 -14.80
N LYS A 90 -9.49 -21.59 -13.84
CA LYS A 90 -10.49 -20.52 -14.03
C LYS A 90 -9.86 -19.16 -14.36
N LYS A 91 -8.80 -19.16 -15.19
CA LYS A 91 -8.09 -17.92 -15.59
C LYS A 91 -8.98 -16.96 -16.37
N ASP A 92 -9.96 -17.50 -17.10
CA ASP A 92 -11.00 -16.76 -17.82
C ASP A 92 -11.90 -15.93 -16.90
N GLN A 93 -12.04 -16.33 -15.64
CA GLN A 93 -12.82 -15.62 -14.62
C GLN A 93 -11.97 -14.61 -13.82
N ALA A 94 -10.66 -14.54 -14.08
CA ALA A 94 -9.77 -13.64 -13.38
C ALA A 94 -10.11 -12.18 -13.68
N HIS A 95 -10.12 -11.35 -12.63
CA HIS A 95 -10.35 -9.91 -12.80
C HIS A 95 -9.25 -9.28 -13.67
N GLY A 96 -9.61 -8.39 -14.61
CA GLY A 96 -8.68 -7.89 -15.63
C GLY A 96 -7.44 -7.14 -15.11
N PHE A 97 -7.48 -6.58 -13.90
CA PHE A 97 -6.30 -5.99 -13.26
C PHE A 97 -5.54 -6.95 -12.32
N GLY A 98 -6.27 -7.76 -11.56
CA GLY A 98 -5.71 -8.51 -10.44
C GLY A 98 -6.70 -8.81 -9.32
N PRO A 99 -6.33 -9.68 -8.36
CA PRO A 99 -7.21 -10.09 -7.27
C PRO A 99 -7.45 -8.94 -6.27
N LEU A 100 -8.43 -9.15 -5.37
CA LEU A 100 -8.54 -8.32 -4.17
C LEU A 100 -7.32 -8.55 -3.28
N LEU A 101 -6.93 -7.51 -2.56
CA LEU A 101 -5.77 -7.54 -1.67
C LEU A 101 -6.01 -8.45 -0.46
N SER A 102 -5.05 -9.34 -0.17
CA SER A 102 -4.98 -10.15 1.06
C SER A 102 -4.25 -9.41 2.18
N ASP A 103 -4.16 -10.01 3.37
CA ASP A 103 -3.32 -9.52 4.48
C ASP A 103 -1.86 -10.03 4.41
N VAL A 104 -1.49 -10.77 3.37
CA VAL A 104 -0.10 -11.19 3.09
C VAL A 104 0.39 -10.50 1.82
N TRP A 105 1.40 -9.65 1.95
CA TRP A 105 1.91 -8.79 0.87
C TRP A 105 3.34 -9.19 0.49
N ASN A 106 3.52 -9.62 -0.76
CA ASN A 106 4.81 -10.06 -1.30
C ASN A 106 5.20 -9.34 -2.61
N ASP A 107 4.38 -8.39 -3.07
CA ASP A 107 4.54 -7.69 -4.35
C ASP A 107 5.18 -6.30 -4.23
N ILE A 108 5.29 -5.78 -3.00
CA ILE A 108 5.99 -4.54 -2.67
C ILE A 108 7.30 -4.93 -1.97
N HIS A 109 8.43 -4.51 -2.51
CA HIS A 109 9.74 -4.83 -1.94
C HIS A 109 10.39 -3.60 -1.30
N ARG A 110 11.28 -3.84 -0.33
CA ARG A 110 12.14 -2.79 0.24
C ARG A 110 12.94 -2.09 -0.86
N ILE A 111 13.18 -0.80 -0.67
CA ILE A 111 14.03 -0.02 -1.57
C ILE A 111 15.47 -0.52 -1.38
N ARG A 112 16.06 -1.16 -2.39
CA ARG A 112 17.45 -1.69 -2.33
C ARG A 112 18.46 -0.83 -3.08
N HIS A 113 18.03 -0.12 -4.13
CA HIS A 113 18.93 0.64 -4.97
C HIS A 113 19.20 2.03 -4.39
N LYS A 114 20.49 2.37 -4.19
CA LYS A 114 20.93 3.67 -3.65
C LYS A 114 20.35 4.87 -4.41
N LYS A 115 20.21 4.79 -5.74
CA LYS A 115 19.59 5.84 -6.58
C LYS A 115 18.14 6.20 -6.21
N ARG A 116 17.46 5.34 -5.44
CA ARG A 116 16.05 5.52 -5.05
C ARG A 116 15.88 5.66 -3.54
N ARG A 117 16.97 5.60 -2.78
CA ARG A 117 16.97 5.89 -1.35
C ARG A 117 17.33 7.34 -1.15
N ASP A 118 16.68 7.98 -0.20
CA ASP A 118 17.23 9.15 0.45
C ASP A 118 18.28 8.72 1.50
N GLU A 119 18.76 9.68 2.27
CA GLU A 119 19.78 9.44 3.29
C GLU A 119 19.22 8.66 4.50
N HIS A 120 17.91 8.45 4.58
CA HIS A 120 17.30 7.73 5.69
C HIS A 120 17.53 6.21 5.59
N PRO A 121 18.08 5.58 6.63
CA PRO A 121 18.49 4.17 6.58
C PRO A 121 17.30 3.21 6.41
N CYS A 122 16.13 3.61 6.91
CA CYS A 122 14.93 2.78 7.01
C CYS A 122 13.75 3.32 6.18
N GLN A 123 14.01 3.96 5.03
CA GLN A 123 12.96 4.50 4.17
C GLN A 123 11.97 3.40 3.70
N LEU A 124 10.68 3.62 3.94
CA LEU A 124 9.62 2.72 3.47
C LEU A 124 9.29 2.97 1.98
N PRO A 125 8.85 1.95 1.22
CA PRO A 125 8.40 2.17 -0.14
C PRO A 125 7.11 2.98 -0.19
N ILE A 126 7.06 4.07 -0.95
CA ILE A 126 5.84 4.87 -1.18
C ILE A 126 4.61 4.00 -1.50
N PRO A 127 4.67 2.98 -2.38
CA PRO A 127 3.51 2.15 -2.69
C PRO A 127 2.92 1.39 -1.50
N LEU A 128 3.73 1.12 -0.46
CA LEU A 128 3.27 0.49 0.77
C LEU A 128 2.32 1.42 1.53
N LEU A 129 2.71 2.69 1.67
CA LEU A 129 1.92 3.71 2.34
C LEU A 129 0.70 4.10 1.49
N GLU A 130 0.86 4.24 0.18
CA GLU A 130 -0.26 4.52 -0.73
C GLU A 130 -1.34 3.43 -0.64
N ARG A 131 -0.95 2.16 -0.50
CA ARG A 131 -1.87 1.03 -0.33
C ARG A 131 -2.71 1.16 0.94
N LEU A 132 -2.07 1.47 2.07
CA LEU A 132 -2.75 1.70 3.35
C LEU A 132 -3.71 2.89 3.29
N ILE A 133 -3.28 4.00 2.68
CA ILE A 133 -4.07 5.22 2.53
C ILE A 133 -5.28 4.96 1.62
N LEU A 134 -5.09 4.33 0.45
CA LEU A 134 -6.17 4.03 -0.49
C LEU A 134 -7.27 3.17 0.13
N MET A 135 -6.90 2.21 1.00
CA MET A 135 -7.86 1.29 1.60
C MET A 135 -8.62 1.88 2.79
N THR A 136 -8.22 3.02 3.37
CA THR A 136 -8.81 3.52 4.64
C THR A 136 -9.17 5.00 4.71
N THR A 137 -8.93 5.80 3.67
CA THR A 137 -9.17 7.27 3.70
C THR A 137 -9.92 7.73 2.46
N ASP A 138 -10.64 8.84 2.51
CA ASP A 138 -11.15 9.51 1.30
C ASP A 138 -10.21 10.61 0.80
N GLU A 139 -10.50 11.16 -0.38
CA GLU A 139 -9.86 12.40 -0.83
C GLU A 139 -10.08 13.51 0.20
N GLY A 140 -9.04 14.31 0.45
CA GLY A 140 -9.09 15.41 1.41
C GLY A 140 -9.02 14.99 2.90
N ASP A 141 -9.10 13.70 3.23
CA ASP A 141 -8.83 13.22 4.59
C ASP A 141 -7.39 13.53 5.03
N VAL A 142 -7.16 13.54 6.34
CA VAL A 142 -5.86 13.82 6.95
C VAL A 142 -5.17 12.52 7.35
N VAL A 143 -3.93 12.35 6.92
CA VAL A 143 -3.03 11.27 7.36
C VAL A 143 -2.00 11.84 8.34
N LEU A 144 -1.99 11.32 9.56
CA LEU A 144 -0.99 11.69 10.59
C LEU A 144 0.10 10.62 10.63
N ASP A 145 1.36 11.06 10.60
CA ASP A 145 2.52 10.23 10.90
C ASP A 145 3.40 10.93 11.94
N PRO A 146 3.45 10.44 13.20
CA PRO A 146 4.25 11.06 14.25
C PRO A 146 5.75 10.73 14.15
N PHE A 147 6.16 9.88 13.21
CA PHE A 147 7.55 9.48 12.98
C PHE A 147 7.85 9.52 11.48
N VAL A 148 7.62 10.68 10.85
CA VAL A 148 7.49 10.77 9.39
C VAL A 148 8.82 10.58 8.65
N GLY A 149 9.96 10.71 9.34
CA GLY A 149 11.30 10.62 8.75
C GLY A 149 11.43 11.59 7.57
N THR A 150 11.93 11.09 6.45
CA THR A 150 12.09 11.84 5.19
C THR A 150 10.79 12.05 4.39
N GLY A 151 9.63 11.95 5.03
CA GLY A 151 8.37 12.39 4.45
C GLY A 151 7.61 11.32 3.65
N THR A 152 7.96 10.03 3.73
CA THR A 152 7.36 8.99 2.87
C THR A 152 5.82 8.96 2.98
N THR A 153 5.28 9.03 4.20
CA THR A 153 3.82 9.05 4.42
C THR A 153 3.17 10.32 3.88
N ALA A 154 3.80 11.49 4.08
CA ALA A 154 3.32 12.76 3.56
C ALA A 154 3.32 12.79 2.02
N VAL A 155 4.38 12.25 1.39
CA VAL A 155 4.48 12.08 -0.06
C VAL A 155 3.36 11.17 -0.58
N ALA A 156 3.13 10.01 0.06
CA ALA A 156 2.06 9.10 -0.31
C ALA A 156 0.67 9.74 -0.16
N ALA A 157 0.43 10.47 0.93
CA ALA A 157 -0.82 11.18 1.17
C ALA A 157 -1.05 12.25 0.08
N LYS A 158 -0.06 13.10 -0.19
CA LYS A 158 -0.15 14.15 -1.22
C LYS A 158 -0.38 13.57 -2.62
N ARG A 159 0.30 12.49 -2.98
CA ARG A 159 0.07 11.79 -4.27
C ARG A 159 -1.37 11.32 -4.43
N LEU A 160 -1.99 10.92 -3.33
CA LEU A 160 -3.37 10.46 -3.29
C LEU A 160 -4.37 11.58 -2.95
N GLY A 161 -3.97 12.86 -2.96
CA GLY A 161 -4.84 13.99 -2.65
C GLY A 161 -5.42 13.97 -1.24
N ARG A 162 -4.68 13.40 -0.29
CA ARG A 162 -4.95 13.53 1.14
C ARG A 162 -4.11 14.66 1.71
N LYS A 163 -4.64 15.29 2.75
CA LYS A 163 -3.87 16.17 3.62
C LYS A 163 -2.97 15.30 4.52
N TYR A 164 -1.91 15.89 5.05
CA TYR A 164 -1.02 15.17 5.95
C TYR A 164 -0.56 16.06 7.10
N ILE A 165 -0.19 15.41 8.20
CA ILE A 165 0.54 15.99 9.33
C ILE A 165 1.71 15.04 9.59
N GLY A 166 2.93 15.54 9.47
CA GLY A 166 4.15 14.79 9.77
C GLY A 166 4.87 15.42 10.95
N ILE A 167 5.35 14.62 11.88
CA ILE A 167 6.21 15.06 12.98
C ILE A 167 7.55 14.33 12.84
N GLU A 168 8.63 15.08 12.91
CA GLU A 168 10.00 14.59 12.90
C GLU A 168 10.85 15.47 13.82
N LEU A 169 11.74 14.84 14.59
CA LEU A 169 12.61 15.53 15.54
C LEU A 169 13.89 16.01 14.88
N ASP A 170 14.40 15.24 13.91
CA ASP A 170 15.64 15.54 13.19
C ASP A 170 15.40 16.61 12.10
N SER A 171 16.07 17.76 12.22
CA SER A 171 15.93 18.87 11.28
C SER A 171 16.36 18.52 9.86
N ASP A 172 17.39 17.66 9.70
CA ASP A 172 17.90 17.29 8.38
C ASP A 172 16.88 16.41 7.66
N TYR A 173 16.21 15.51 8.39
CA TYR A 173 15.09 14.74 7.85
C TYR A 173 13.88 15.60 7.51
N VAL A 174 13.59 16.65 8.28
CA VAL A 174 12.54 17.63 7.96
C VAL A 174 12.84 18.32 6.64
N GLU A 175 14.08 18.79 6.41
CA GLU A 175 14.47 19.44 5.15
C GLU A 175 14.32 18.50 3.94
N ILE A 176 14.76 17.24 4.08
CA ILE A 176 14.59 16.22 3.03
C ILE A 176 13.10 15.95 2.79
N ALA A 177 12.30 15.82 3.85
CA ALA A 177 10.86 15.60 3.76
C ALA A 177 10.18 16.74 3.00
N GLU A 178 10.46 17.99 3.35
CA GLU A 178 9.90 19.15 2.66
C GLU A 178 10.24 19.16 1.17
N LYS A 179 11.51 18.88 0.82
CA LYS A 179 11.95 18.80 -0.57
C LYS A 179 11.20 17.70 -1.33
N ASN A 180 11.10 16.50 -0.76
CA ASN A 180 10.38 15.37 -1.33
C ASN A 180 8.91 15.71 -1.58
N ILE A 181 8.26 16.36 -0.61
CA ILE A 181 6.86 16.76 -0.70
C ILE A 181 6.68 17.88 -1.74
N LYS A 182 7.57 18.87 -1.82
CA LYS A 182 7.51 19.95 -2.82
C LYS A 182 7.58 19.40 -4.26
N MET A 183 8.39 18.38 -4.50
CA MET A 183 8.58 17.80 -5.84
C MET A 183 7.44 16.88 -6.30
N VAL A 184 6.60 16.37 -5.39
CA VAL A 184 5.61 15.37 -5.74
C VAL A 184 4.30 15.98 -6.26
N LYS A 185 3.71 15.33 -7.27
CA LYS A 185 2.39 15.64 -7.84
C LYS A 185 1.40 14.52 -7.56
N GLU A 186 0.12 14.85 -7.61
CA GLU A 186 -0.96 13.87 -7.53
C GLU A 186 -0.85 12.80 -8.62
N THR A 187 -1.22 11.57 -8.27
CA THR A 187 -1.29 10.44 -9.20
C THR A 187 -2.74 10.07 -9.45
N LYS A 188 -3.30 10.65 -10.52
CA LYS A 188 -4.68 10.39 -11.00
C LYS A 188 -4.68 9.75 -12.39
N ILE A 189 -5.63 8.86 -12.63
CA ILE A 189 -5.99 8.37 -13.97
C ILE A 189 -7.51 8.54 -14.11
N ASN A 190 -7.94 9.28 -15.14
CA ASN A 190 -9.36 9.59 -15.38
C ASN A 190 -10.09 10.15 -14.15
N GLY A 191 -9.40 11.01 -13.37
CA GLY A 191 -9.95 11.60 -12.15
C GLY A 191 -9.83 10.75 -10.88
N HIS A 192 -9.42 9.48 -10.98
CA HIS A 192 -9.31 8.59 -9.83
C HIS A 192 -7.86 8.46 -9.34
N PHE A 193 -7.67 8.55 -8.02
CA PHE A 193 -6.35 8.35 -7.40
C PHE A 193 -5.89 6.91 -7.48
N VAL A 194 -4.62 6.74 -7.82
CA VAL A 194 -4.01 5.44 -8.07
C VAL A 194 -2.56 5.42 -7.58
N SER A 195 -2.14 4.31 -6.97
CA SER A 195 -0.73 4.10 -6.63
C SER A 195 0.03 3.70 -7.88
N VAL A 196 1.07 4.46 -8.22
CA VAL A 196 1.92 4.23 -9.40
C VAL A 196 3.38 4.16 -9.00
N TYR A 197 4.10 3.14 -9.46
CA TYR A 197 5.53 3.00 -9.18
C TYR A 197 6.28 2.57 -10.43
N LEU A 198 7.29 3.37 -10.80
CA LEU A 198 8.09 3.19 -12.02
C LEU A 198 7.21 3.09 -13.28
N GLY A 199 6.17 3.93 -13.38
CA GLY A 199 5.24 3.94 -14.52
C GLY A 199 4.21 2.81 -14.54
N HIS A 200 4.19 1.94 -13.51
CA HIS A 200 3.22 0.85 -13.40
C HIS A 200 2.21 1.12 -12.30
N ILE A 201 0.93 0.86 -12.56
CA ILE A 201 -0.10 0.87 -11.51
C ILE A 201 0.18 -0.27 -10.52
N ARG A 202 0.30 0.06 -9.24
CA ARG A 202 0.57 -0.90 -8.15
C ARG A 202 -0.65 -1.21 -7.32
N THR A 203 -1.52 -0.23 -7.12
CA THR A 203 -2.75 -0.41 -6.33
C THR A 203 -3.79 0.58 -6.81
N MET A 204 -5.03 0.10 -6.96
CA MET A 204 -6.21 0.92 -7.24
C MET A 204 -7.39 0.40 -6.41
N ARG A 205 -8.42 1.21 -6.23
CA ARG A 205 -9.67 0.72 -5.65
C ARG A 205 -10.43 -0.11 -6.67
N ASN A 206 -11.05 -1.18 -6.21
CA ASN A 206 -11.89 -2.06 -7.02
C ASN A 206 -13.00 -1.25 -7.73
N LYS A 207 -13.65 -0.33 -7.01
CA LYS A 207 -14.74 0.50 -7.55
C LYS A 207 -14.30 1.42 -8.71
N ASP A 208 -13.03 1.81 -8.74
CA ASP A 208 -12.50 2.76 -9.73
C ASP A 208 -11.96 2.05 -10.99
N PHE A 209 -11.96 0.70 -10.99
CA PHE A 209 -11.34 -0.09 -12.07
C PHE A 209 -11.89 0.27 -13.45
N LYS A 210 -13.22 0.28 -13.62
CA LYS A 210 -13.84 0.52 -14.95
C LYS A 210 -13.39 1.85 -15.55
N GLU A 211 -13.41 2.92 -14.77
CA GLU A 211 -13.02 4.26 -15.24
C GLU A 211 -11.52 4.41 -15.46
N ILE A 212 -10.69 3.89 -14.55
CA ILE A 212 -9.23 3.84 -14.75
C ILE A 212 -8.88 3.05 -16.02
N TRP A 213 -9.67 2.02 -16.36
CA TRP A 213 -9.38 1.13 -17.47
C TRP A 213 -9.84 1.62 -18.84
N LYS A 214 -10.95 2.37 -18.92
CA LYS A 214 -11.54 2.85 -20.19
C LYS A 214 -10.52 3.60 -21.05
N ASN A 215 -9.69 4.45 -20.43
CA ASN A 215 -8.68 5.28 -21.13
C ASN A 215 -7.31 5.19 -20.45
N LYS A 216 -6.76 3.98 -20.31
CA LYS A 216 -5.45 3.77 -19.69
C LYS A 216 -4.25 4.35 -20.47
N GLY A 217 -4.46 4.84 -21.69
CA GLY A 217 -3.39 5.37 -22.56
C GLY A 217 -2.29 4.34 -22.81
N ASN A 218 -1.02 4.74 -22.62
CA ASN A 218 0.18 3.89 -22.77
C ASN A 218 0.49 3.01 -21.54
N LEU A 219 -0.36 3.02 -20.50
CA LEU A 219 -0.14 2.17 -19.33
C LEU A 219 -0.34 0.71 -19.71
N LYS A 220 0.79 0.00 -19.78
CA LYS A 220 0.83 -1.43 -20.06
C LYS A 220 0.26 -2.18 -18.86
N LEU A 221 -0.77 -2.97 -19.10
CA LEU A 221 -0.77 -4.28 -18.45
C LEU A 221 0.33 -5.11 -19.10
N LEU A 222 0.85 -6.05 -18.34
CA LEU A 222 1.47 -7.26 -18.84
C LEU A 222 0.44 -8.15 -19.58
N ASP A 223 -0.34 -7.60 -20.51
CA ASP A 223 -1.24 -8.39 -21.34
C ASP A 223 -1.11 -8.02 -22.80
N LYS A 224 -0.45 -8.92 -23.53
CA LYS A 224 -0.56 -9.01 -24.99
C LYS A 224 -1.86 -9.69 -25.43
N LYS A 225 -2.74 -10.15 -24.51
CA LYS A 225 -3.99 -10.85 -24.87
C LYS A 225 -5.23 -10.22 -24.24
N LYS A 226 -6.27 -10.12 -25.08
CA LYS A 226 -7.61 -9.59 -24.78
C LYS A 226 -8.30 -10.45 -23.71
N TYR A 227 -8.42 -9.97 -22.48
CA TYR A 227 -9.42 -10.51 -21.55
C TYR A 227 -10.73 -9.74 -21.72
N LYS A 228 -11.82 -10.49 -21.92
CA LYS A 228 -13.18 -9.96 -21.99
C LYS A 228 -13.58 -9.48 -20.60
N ILE A 229 -14.13 -8.26 -20.51
CA ILE A 229 -14.92 -7.80 -19.35
C ILE A 229 -16.26 -8.54 -19.44
N THR A 230 -16.29 -9.83 -19.12
CA THR A 230 -17.52 -10.62 -19.09
C THR A 230 -18.08 -10.66 -17.69
N LYS A 231 -18.69 -9.54 -17.29
CA LYS A 231 -20.04 -9.42 -16.73
C LYS A 231 -20.19 -8.06 -16.03
N PRO A 232 -21.29 -7.32 -16.26
CA PRO A 232 -21.66 -6.22 -15.39
C PRO A 232 -21.96 -6.79 -14.00
N ILE A 233 -21.36 -6.20 -12.96
CA ILE A 233 -21.99 -6.17 -11.62
C ILE A 233 -23.18 -5.22 -11.73
#